data_AF-A0A2G4GZJ3-F1
#
_entry.id   AF-A0A2G4GZJ3-F1
#
_cell.length_a   1.000
_cell.length_b   1.000
_cell.length_c   1.000
_cell.angle_alpha   90.00
_cell.angle_beta   90.00
_cell.angle_gamma   90.00
#
_symmetry.space_group_name_H-M   'P 1'
#
loop_
_entity.id
_entity.type
_entity.pdbx_description
1 polymer ?
#
loop_
_entity_poly.entity_id
_entity_poly.type
_entity_poly.pdbx_seq_one_letter_code
_entity_poly.pdbx_strand_id
1 'polypeptide(L)' 'MEKNDIASVLDEIATFMELTGENPFKIRAYSAGARILENMTEDLGELIDGGKLA' A
#
# COMPACT_ATOMS: atom_id res chain seq x y z
N MET A 1 0.61 -9.10 10.95
CA MET A 1 -0.15 -8.45 9.86
C MET A 1 0.65 -8.74 8.62
N GLU A 2 0.07 -9.50 7.71
CA GLU A 2 0.76 -9.92 6.49
C GLU A 2 0.76 -8.78 5.46
N LYS A 3 1.72 -8.76 4.54
CA LYS A 3 1.80 -7.72 3.50
C LYS A 3 0.50 -7.56 2.68
N ASN A 4 -0.23 -8.65 2.51
CA ASN A 4 -1.52 -8.68 1.80
C ASN A 4 -2.64 -7.97 2.61
N ASP A 5 -2.59 -8.04 3.94
CA ASP A 5 -3.52 -7.31 4.80
C ASP A 5 -3.28 -5.80 4.65
N ILE A 6 -2.01 -5.39 4.64
CA ILE A 6 -1.62 -3.98 4.46
C ILE A 6 -2.05 -3.49 3.07
N ALA A 7 -1.82 -4.29 2.03
CA ALA A 7 -2.25 -3.95 0.67
C ALA A 7 -3.76 -3.74 0.58
N SER A 8 -4.55 -4.63 1.19
CA SER A 8 -6.02 -4.53 1.22
C SER A 8 -6.47 -3.22 1.89
N VAL A 9 -5.85 -2.86 3.02
CA VAL A 9 -6.16 -1.60 3.73
C VAL A 9 -5.78 -0.38 2.88
N LEU A 10 -4.65 -0.40 2.18
CA LEU A 10 -4.26 0.70 1.30
C LEU A 10 -5.23 0.89 0.13
N ASP A 11 -5.76 -0.20 -0.43
CA ASP A 11 -6.74 -0.14 -1.52
C ASP A 11 -8.13 0.34 -1.04
N GLU A 12 -8.55 -0.08 0.16
CA GLU A 12 -9.75 0.45 0.82
C GLU A 12 -9.62 1.96 1.07
N ILE A 13 -8.46 2.43 1.56
CA ILE A 13 -8.20 3.85 1.74
C ILE A 13 -8.30 4.58 0.40
N ALA A 14 -7.69 4.07 -0.67
CA ALA A 14 -7.77 4.70 -1.98
C ALA A 14 -9.22 4.82 -2.47
N THR A 15 -10.02 3.76 -2.27
CA THR A 15 -11.45 3.74 -2.60
C THR A 15 -12.22 4.81 -1.83
N PHE A 16 -12.01 4.92 -0.52
CA PHE A 16 -12.66 5.97 0.27
C PHE A 16 -12.23 7.37 -0.16
N MET A 17 -10.96 7.56 -0.50
CA MET A 17 -10.46 8.85 -0.98
C MET A 17 -11.08 9.24 -2.32
N GLU A 18 -11.27 8.27 -3.22
CA GLU A 18 -11.97 8.50 -4.49
C GLU A 18 -13.43 8.90 -4.26
N LEU A 19 -14.14 8.16 -3.39
CA LEU A 19 -15.55 8.44 -3.07
C LEU A 19 -15.76 9.79 -2.39
N THR A 20 -14.79 10.25 -1.61
CA THR A 20 -14.84 11.54 -0.90
C THR A 20 -14.32 12.70 -1.73
N GLY A 21 -13.83 12.45 -2.96
CA GLY A 21 -13.32 13.49 -3.86
C GLY A 21 -11.96 14.06 -3.43
N GLU A 22 -11.13 13.26 -2.75
CA GLU A 22 -9.81 13.68 -2.33
C GLU A 22 -8.82 13.79 -3.51
N ASN A 23 -7.63 14.31 -3.23
CA ASN A 23 -6.60 14.58 -4.22
C ASN A 23 -6.23 13.34 -5.06
N PRO A 24 -6.30 13.41 -6.41
CA PRO A 24 -5.97 12.31 -7.31
C PRO A 24 -4.54 11.76 -7.18
N PHE A 25 -3.58 12.59 -6.77
CA PHE A 25 -2.22 12.13 -6.51
C PHE A 25 -2.18 11.17 -5.32
N LYS A 26 -2.89 11.50 -4.23
CA LYS A 26 -2.94 10.64 -3.05
C LYS A 26 -3.65 9.33 -3.37
N ILE A 27 -4.82 9.38 -4.02
CA ILE A 27 -5.55 8.17 -4.45
C ILE A 27 -4.61 7.22 -5.21
N ARG A 28 -3.90 7.73 -6.22
CA ARG A 28 -2.94 6.93 -7.00
C ARG A 28 -1.78 6.41 -6.16
N ALA A 29 -1.28 7.18 -5.19
CA ALA A 29 -0.19 6.74 -4.34
C ALA A 29 -0.60 5.55 -3.46
N TYR A 30 -1.80 5.58 -2.86
CA TYR A 30 -2.32 4.48 -2.06
C TYR A 30 -2.58 3.23 -2.90
N SER A 31 -3.28 3.34 -4.04
CA SER A 31 -3.50 2.19 -4.94
C SER A 31 -2.19 1.62 -5.50
N ALA A 32 -1.22 2.47 -5.82
CA ALA A 32 0.09 2.00 -6.30
C ALA A 32 0.86 1.27 -5.19
N GLY A 33 0.84 1.79 -3.95
CA GLY A 33 1.44 1.14 -2.79
C GLY A 33 0.83 -0.23 -2.50
N ALA A 34 -0.50 -0.33 -2.54
CA ALA A 34 -1.21 -1.60 -2.41
C ALA A 34 -0.71 -2.63 -3.44
N ARG A 35 -0.70 -2.24 -4.72
CA ARG A 35 -0.26 -3.11 -5.82
C ARG A 35 1.22 -3.53 -5.69
N ILE A 36 2.10 -2.65 -5.22
CA ILE A 36 3.51 -3.00 -4.99
C ILE A 36 3.61 -4.06 -3.90
N LEU A 37 2.89 -3.90 -2.79
CA LEU A 37 2.90 -4.86 -1.68
C LEU A 37 2.34 -6.23 -2.08
N GLU A 38 1.26 -6.29 -2.85
CA GLU A 38 0.69 -7.56 -3.36
C GLU A 38 1.67 -8.33 -4.24
N ASN A 39 2.41 -7.62 -5.09
CA ASN A 39 3.34 -8.24 -6.05
C ASN A 39 4.75 -8.40 -5.48
N MET A 40 5.01 -7.94 -4.27
CA MET A 40 6.31 -8.04 -3.63
C MET A 40 6.63 -9.51 -3.37
N THR A 41 7.76 -10.00 -3.87
CA THR A 41 8.23 -11.37 -3.60
C THR A 41 9.06 -11.47 -2.33
N GLU A 42 9.69 -10.36 -1.94
CA GLU A 42 10.49 -10.24 -0.72
C GLU A 42 9.60 -10.28 0.53
N ASP A 43 10.21 -10.65 1.65
CA ASP A 43 9.56 -10.59 2.95
C ASP A 43 9.57 -9.13 3.44
N LEU A 44 8.37 -8.60 3.68
CA LEU A 44 8.20 -7.21 4.10
C LEU A 44 8.78 -6.98 5.51
N GLY A 45 8.68 -7.97 6.40
CA GLY A 45 9.20 -7.89 7.76
C GLY A 45 10.73 -7.77 7.76
N GLU A 46 11.41 -8.61 6.98
CA GLU A 46 12.87 -8.55 6.83
C GLU A 46 13.35 -7.22 6.25
N LEU A 47 12.60 -6.64 5.31
CA LEU A 47 12.93 -5.32 4.74
C LEU A 47 12.79 -4.20 5.76
N ILE A 48 11.75 -4.26 6.60
CA ILE A 48 11.52 -3.28 7.68
C ILE A 48 12.62 -3.41 8.73
N ASP A 49 12.86 -4.61 9.24
CA ASP A 49 13.88 -4.86 10.27
C ASP A 49 15.29 -4.52 9.78
N GLY A 50 15.55 -4.72 8.48
CA GLY A 50 16.81 -4.37 7.83
C GLY A 50 16.96 -2.88 7.48
N GLY A 51 15.92 -2.05 7.65
CA GLY A 51 15.93 -0.64 7.25
C GLY A 51 16.11 -0.42 5.74
N LYS A 52 15.66 -1.37 4.92
CA LYS A 52 15.83 -1.38 3.46
C LYS A 52 14.59 -0.90 2.70
N LEU A 53 13.53 -0.54 3.43
CA LEU A 53 12.33 0.08 2.86
C LEU A 53 12.66 1.52 2.45
N ALA A 54 12.70 1.80 1.14
CA ALA A 54 13.08 3.09 0.56
C ALA A 54 11.95 3.71 -0.26
#